data_AF-M7B5N2-F1
#
_entry.id   AF-M7B5N2-F1
#
_cell.length_a   1.000
_cell.length_b   1.000
_cell.length_c   1.000
_cell.angle_alpha   90.00
_cell.angle_beta   90.00
_cell.angle_gamma   90.00
#
_symmetry.space_group_name_H-M   'P 1'
#
loop_
_entity.id
_entity.type
_entity.pdbx_description
1 polymer ?
#
loop_
_entity_poly.entity_id
_entity_poly.type
_entity_poly.pdbx_seq_one_letter_code
_entity_poly.pdbx_strand_id
1 'polypeptide(L)'
;MDSAQLYTIVVSITNISRLILQYSHSRYRSRCVEQCDAMQAALLEDIEQSNSQLLATVTHHLDTVVCRFWAWETSTDWWDRIVMQLWHDEQNFQMHKATFQELCDELSPALKHSNTKMRAALTVEKQVAKAL
;
A
#
# COMPACT_ATOMS: atom_id res chain seq x y z
N MET A 1 78.22 -26.21 21.46
CA MET A 1 77.22 -25.62 20.54
C MET A 1 77.77 -24.29 20.05
N ASP A 2 77.69 -24.04 18.76
CA ASP A 2 78.19 -22.80 18.15
C ASP A 2 77.23 -21.64 18.44
N SER A 3 77.76 -20.46 18.75
CA SER A 3 77.00 -19.25 19.09
C SER A 3 76.02 -18.85 17.97
N ALA A 4 76.41 -19.06 16.72
CA ALA A 4 75.58 -18.77 15.55
C ALA A 4 74.32 -19.66 15.47
N GLN A 5 74.38 -20.91 15.95
CA GLN A 5 73.24 -21.83 15.95
C GLN A 5 72.19 -21.41 16.98
N LEU A 6 72.63 -20.96 18.16
CA LEU A 6 71.73 -20.45 19.21
C LEU A 6 70.99 -19.20 18.73
N TYR A 7 71.69 -18.26 18.09
CA TYR A 7 71.07 -17.06 17.54
C TYR A 7 69.99 -17.39 16.49
N THR A 8 70.29 -18.32 15.59
CA THR A 8 69.36 -18.76 14.54
C THR A 8 68.09 -19.39 15.13
N ILE A 9 68.23 -20.19 16.19
CA ILE A 9 67.10 -20.79 16.91
C ILE A 9 66.24 -19.73 17.60
N VAL A 10 66.85 -18.75 18.27
CA VAL A 10 66.11 -17.67 18.95
C VAL A 10 65.35 -16.80 17.95
N VAL A 11 65.96 -16.48 16.80
CA VAL A 11 65.31 -15.72 15.72
C VAL A 11 64.18 -16.51 15.07
N SER A 12 64.35 -17.82 14.85
CA SER A 12 63.27 -18.65 14.27
C SER A 12 62.09 -18.80 15.23
N ILE A 13 62.36 -19.01 16.53
CA ILE A 13 61.32 -19.06 17.56
C ILE A 13 60.56 -17.73 17.62
N THR A 14 61.25 -16.59 17.68
CA THR A 14 60.57 -15.28 17.74
C THR A 14 59.76 -14.96 16.48
N ASN A 15 60.24 -15.35 15.29
CA ASN A 15 59.47 -15.23 14.05
C ASN A 15 58.21 -16.11 14.06
N ILE A 16 58.34 -17.38 14.48
CA ILE A 16 57.21 -18.30 14.57
C ILE A 16 56.19 -17.80 15.60
N SER A 17 56.64 -17.37 16.78
CA SER A 17 55.77 -16.79 17.80
C SER A 17 55.02 -15.55 17.28
N ARG A 18 55.70 -14.68 16.53
CA ARG A 18 55.07 -13.51 15.91
C ARG A 18 53.99 -13.90 14.91
N LEU A 19 54.26 -14.87 14.03
CA LEU A 19 53.28 -15.36 13.05
C LEU A 19 52.07 -16.00 13.73
N ILE A 20 52.28 -16.79 14.78
CA ILE A 20 51.18 -17.41 15.55
C ILE A 20 50.30 -16.33 16.20
N LEU A 21 50.89 -15.30 16.80
CA LEU A 21 50.14 -14.19 17.41
C LEU A 21 49.38 -13.37 16.37
N GLN A 22 49.99 -13.10 15.22
CA GLN A 22 49.31 -12.40 14.13
C GLN A 22 48.13 -13.21 13.58
N TYR A 23 48.33 -14.51 13.39
CA TYR A 23 47.29 -15.41 12.92
C TYR A 23 46.14 -15.52 13.92
N SER A 24 46.44 -15.68 15.22
CA SER A 24 45.41 -15.77 16.26
C SER A 24 44.62 -14.47 16.39
N HIS A 25 45.30 -13.31 16.36
CA HIS A 25 44.66 -12.00 16.38
C HIS A 25 43.79 -11.76 15.13
N SER A 26 44.28 -12.09 13.94
CA SER A 26 43.50 -11.99 12.70
C SER A 26 42.26 -12.87 12.74
N ARG A 27 42.38 -14.09 13.27
CA ARG A 27 41.27 -15.03 13.37
C ARG A 27 40.25 -14.66 14.44
N TYR A 28 40.70 -14.01 15.52
CA TYR A 28 39.81 -13.44 16.53
C TYR A 28 39.01 -12.27 15.94
N ARG A 29 39.68 -11.35 15.22
CA ARG A 29 39.02 -10.22 14.56
C ARG A 29 38.00 -10.66 13.52
N SER A 30 38.34 -11.65 12.68
CA SER A 30 37.41 -12.20 11.68
C SER A 30 36.15 -12.76 12.32
N ARG A 31 36.31 -13.56 13.39
CA ARG A 31 35.15 -14.10 14.14
C ARG A 31 34.28 -13.02 14.78
N CYS A 32 34.90 -11.96 15.30
CA CYS A 32 34.16 -10.84 15.87
C CYS A 32 33.30 -10.14 14.80
N VAL A 33 33.85 -9.93 13.61
CA VAL A 33 33.11 -9.35 12.47
C VAL A 33 31.97 -10.27 12.02
N GLU A 34 32.25 -11.56 11.79
CA GLU A 34 31.23 -12.54 11.40
C GLU A 34 30.09 -12.62 12.43
N GLN A 35 30.40 -12.54 13.72
CA GLN A 35 29.40 -12.57 14.78
C GLN A 35 28.56 -11.28 14.82
N CYS A 36 29.17 -10.11 14.61
CA CYS A 36 28.44 -8.86 14.47
C CYS A 36 27.52 -8.88 13.25
N ASP A 37 28.01 -9.34 12.10
CA ASP A 37 27.23 -9.42 10.85
C ASP A 37 26.05 -10.39 11.01
N ALA A 38 26.27 -11.55 11.63
CA ALA A 38 25.21 -12.53 11.91
C ALA A 38 24.15 -11.95 12.87
N MET A 39 24.56 -11.23 13.91
CA MET A 39 23.64 -10.58 14.84
C MET A 39 22.83 -9.48 14.16
N GLN A 40 23.46 -8.72 13.26
CA GLN A 40 22.80 -7.68 12.49
C GLN A 40 21.81 -8.26 11.47
N ALA A 41 22.16 -9.36 10.82
CA ALA A 41 21.27 -10.08 9.91
C ALA A 41 20.04 -10.64 10.66
N ALA A 42 20.24 -11.26 11.82
CA ALA A 42 19.13 -11.76 12.64
C ALA A 42 18.20 -10.64 13.12
N LEU A 43 18.75 -9.48 13.51
CA LEU A 43 17.94 -8.33 13.89
C LEU A 43 17.11 -7.80 12.71
N LEU A 44 17.69 -7.78 11.50
CA LEU A 44 16.98 -7.36 10.30
C LEU A 44 15.83 -8.34 9.97
N GLU A 45 16.09 -9.64 10.05
CA GLU A 45 15.07 -10.68 9.83
C GLU A 45 13.91 -10.56 10.83
N ASP A 46 14.20 -10.32 12.11
CA ASP A 46 13.17 -10.11 13.14
C ASP A 46 12.28 -8.89 12.83
N ILE A 47 12.89 -7.79 12.36
CA ILE A 47 12.16 -6.58 11.96
C ILE A 47 11.28 -6.87 10.73
N GLU A 48 11.82 -7.54 9.72
CA GLU A 48 11.08 -7.92 8.51
C GLU A 48 9.92 -8.85 8.83
N GLN A 49 10.14 -9.83 9.72
CA GLN A 49 9.10 -10.74 10.18
C GLN A 49 8.00 -10.01 10.96
N SER A 50 8.39 -9.10 11.87
CA SER A 50 7.45 -8.28 12.65
C SER A 50 6.60 -7.39 11.73
N ASN A 51 7.22 -6.73 10.76
CA ASN A 51 6.52 -5.91 9.77
C ASN A 51 5.57 -6.73 8.91
N SER A 52 5.99 -7.93 8.50
CA SER A 52 5.16 -8.85 7.72
C SER A 52 3.92 -9.31 8.51
N GLN A 53 4.09 -9.60 9.80
CA GLN A 53 2.97 -9.94 10.68
C GLN A 53 2.01 -8.76 10.85
N LEU A 54 2.52 -7.56 11.10
CA LEU A 54 1.72 -6.35 11.25
C LEU A 54 0.91 -6.09 9.97
N LEU A 55 1.54 -6.15 8.80
CA LEU A 55 0.86 -5.98 7.51
C LEU A 55 -0.25 -7.01 7.34
N ALA A 56 0.01 -8.29 7.58
CA ALA A 56 -1.01 -9.34 7.48
C ALA A 56 -2.20 -9.08 8.41
N THR A 57 -1.95 -8.67 9.66
CA THR A 57 -2.99 -8.34 10.64
C THR A 57 -3.80 -7.12 10.20
N VAL A 58 -3.15 -6.05 9.74
CA VAL A 58 -3.83 -4.84 9.25
C VAL A 58 -4.67 -5.16 8.03
N THR A 59 -4.14 -5.92 7.06
CA THR A 59 -4.90 -6.34 5.88
C THR A 59 -6.11 -7.18 6.24
N HIS A 60 -5.96 -8.13 7.18
CA HIS A 60 -7.09 -8.92 7.67
C HIS A 60 -8.16 -8.03 8.32
N HIS A 61 -7.76 -7.07 9.16
CA HIS A 61 -8.70 -6.12 9.75
C HIS A 61 -9.39 -5.25 8.69
N LEU A 62 -8.66 -4.74 7.71
CA LEU A 62 -9.24 -3.95 6.63
C LEU A 62 -10.17 -4.76 5.72
N ASP A 63 -9.91 -6.05 5.50
CA ASP A 63 -10.82 -6.93 4.76
C ASP A 63 -12.12 -7.19 5.55
N THR A 64 -12.01 -7.37 6.87
CA THR A 64 -13.20 -7.50 7.74
C THR A 64 -14.00 -6.21 7.86
N VAL A 65 -13.34 -5.05 7.78
CA VAL A 65 -13.98 -3.74 7.67
C VAL A 65 -14.37 -3.54 6.21
N VAL A 66 -15.45 -4.19 5.81
CA VAL A 66 -16.14 -3.89 4.55
C VAL A 66 -16.19 -2.37 4.41
N CYS A 67 -15.62 -1.82 3.33
CA CYS A 67 -15.59 -0.39 3.01
C CYS A 67 -17.02 0.14 2.77
N ARG A 68 -17.87 0.13 3.80
CA ARG A 68 -19.28 0.51 3.76
C ARG A 68 -19.49 2.02 3.77
N PHE A 69 -18.42 2.80 3.96
CA PHE A 69 -18.53 4.23 4.30
C PHE A 69 -18.04 5.20 3.21
N TRP A 70 -17.57 4.73 2.06
CA TRP A 70 -17.01 5.65 1.04
C TRP A 70 -18.05 6.37 0.19
N ALA A 71 -19.32 5.97 0.28
CA ALA A 71 -20.42 6.69 -0.35
C ALA A 71 -21.65 6.58 0.53
N TRP A 72 -21.97 7.66 1.25
CA TRP A 72 -23.31 7.79 1.81
C TRP A 72 -24.27 7.94 0.63
N GLU A 73 -25.22 7.02 0.49
CA GLU A 73 -26.33 7.21 -0.47
C GLU A 73 -27.09 8.45 -0.03
N THR A 74 -26.82 9.57 -0.71
CA THR A 74 -27.65 10.76 -0.57
C THR A 74 -28.98 10.38 -1.18
N SER A 75 -30.03 10.33 -0.35
CA SER A 75 -31.37 9.96 -0.77
C SER A 75 -31.73 10.71 -2.05
N THR A 76 -32.07 9.97 -3.12
CA THR A 76 -32.63 10.57 -4.33
C THR A 76 -34.13 10.82 -4.20
N ASP A 77 -34.73 10.55 -3.03
CA ASP A 77 -36.17 10.70 -2.83
C ASP A 77 -36.62 12.13 -3.06
N TRP A 78 -35.77 13.14 -2.81
CA TRP A 78 -36.11 14.52 -3.12
C TRP A 78 -36.32 14.73 -4.62
N TRP A 79 -35.56 14.06 -5.48
CA TRP A 79 -35.79 14.10 -6.93
C TRP A 79 -37.09 13.40 -7.31
N ASP A 80 -37.29 12.18 -6.78
CA ASP A 80 -38.44 11.34 -7.15
C ASP A 80 -39.77 11.88 -6.58
N ARG A 81 -39.74 12.59 -5.45
CA ARG A 81 -40.93 13.20 -4.82
C ARG A 81 -41.14 14.66 -5.20
N ILE A 82 -40.09 15.48 -5.28
CA ILE A 82 -40.26 16.93 -5.51
C ILE A 82 -40.18 17.22 -7.00
N VAL A 83 -39.11 16.79 -7.65
CA VAL A 83 -38.91 17.14 -9.07
C VAL A 83 -39.88 16.39 -9.96
N MET A 84 -40.14 15.09 -9.75
CA MET A 84 -41.08 14.36 -10.61
C MET A 84 -42.56 14.64 -10.32
N GLN A 85 -42.95 14.93 -9.07
CA GLN A 85 -44.36 15.14 -8.71
C GLN A 85 -44.80 16.61 -8.74
N LEU A 86 -43.92 17.56 -8.43
CA LEU A 86 -44.24 18.98 -8.36
C LEU A 86 -43.71 19.79 -9.57
N TRP A 87 -43.27 19.12 -10.65
CA TRP A 87 -42.87 19.79 -11.88
C TRP A 87 -44.04 20.53 -12.51
N HIS A 88 -44.12 21.83 -12.26
CA HIS A 88 -44.86 22.76 -13.10
C HIS A 88 -43.88 23.41 -14.07
N ASP A 89 -44.27 23.50 -15.35
CA ASP A 89 -43.45 23.95 -16.47
C ASP A 89 -42.78 25.33 -16.29
N GLU A 90 -43.19 26.10 -15.29
CA GLU A 90 -42.71 27.47 -15.07
C GLU A 90 -41.73 27.67 -13.91
N GLN A 91 -41.51 26.68 -13.02
CA GLN A 91 -40.92 26.98 -11.70
C GLN A 91 -39.55 26.38 -11.37
N ASN A 92 -39.11 25.31 -12.03
CA ASN A 92 -37.87 24.61 -11.62
C ASN A 92 -36.77 24.59 -12.68
N PHE A 93 -37.14 24.53 -13.95
CA PHE A 93 -36.22 24.55 -15.08
C PHE A 93 -36.71 25.63 -16.04
N GLN A 94 -35.80 26.39 -16.65
CA GLN A 94 -36.17 27.34 -17.72
C GLN A 94 -36.68 26.64 -18.99
N MET A 95 -36.75 25.30 -18.96
CA MET A 95 -37.15 24.43 -20.04
C MET A 95 -38.47 23.73 -19.68
N HIS A 96 -39.38 23.66 -20.65
CA HIS A 96 -40.63 22.92 -20.54
C HIS A 96 -40.36 21.42 -20.36
N LYS A 97 -41.23 20.72 -19.63
CA LYS A 97 -41.10 19.28 -19.35
C LYS A 97 -40.97 18.44 -20.63
N ALA A 98 -41.71 18.82 -21.68
CA ALA A 98 -41.69 18.13 -22.96
C ALA A 98 -40.28 18.15 -23.60
N THR A 99 -39.65 19.32 -23.65
CA THR A 99 -38.30 19.47 -24.22
C THR A 99 -37.24 18.76 -23.38
N PHE A 100 -37.40 18.75 -22.05
CA PHE A 100 -36.52 17.97 -21.17
C PHE A 100 -36.61 16.46 -21.44
N GLN A 101 -37.82 15.95 -21.67
CA GLN A 101 -38.03 14.54 -21.98
C GLN A 101 -37.45 14.18 -23.36
N GLU A 102 -37.63 15.05 -24.36
CA GLU A 102 -37.01 14.87 -25.69
C GLU A 102 -35.49 14.78 -25.61
N LEU A 103 -34.84 15.64 -24.81
CA LEU A 103 -33.40 15.57 -24.55
C LEU A 103 -32.98 14.27 -23.85
N CYS A 104 -33.77 13.80 -22.88
CA CYS A 104 -33.50 12.54 -22.21
C CYS A 104 -33.57 11.35 -23.18
N ASP A 105 -34.55 11.35 -24.09
CA ASP A 105 -34.74 10.30 -25.08
C ASP A 105 -33.61 10.30 -26.13
N GLU A 106 -33.16 11.48 -26.56
CA GLU A 106 -32.02 11.63 -27.49
C GLU A 106 -30.70 11.17 -26.86
N LEU A 107 -30.46 11.51 -25.59
CA LEU A 107 -29.21 11.20 -24.88
C LEU A 107 -29.22 9.80 -24.25
N SER A 108 -30.38 9.14 -24.16
CA SER A 108 -30.56 7.81 -23.58
C SER A 108 -29.54 6.78 -24.08
N PRO A 109 -29.23 6.65 -25.40
CA PRO A 109 -28.28 5.67 -25.89
C PRO A 109 -26.85 5.89 -25.37
N ALA A 110 -26.46 7.14 -25.12
CA ALA A 110 -25.13 7.52 -24.66
C ALA A 110 -24.99 7.49 -23.13
N LEU A 111 -26.08 7.76 -22.41
CA LEU A 111 -26.10 7.91 -20.95
C LEU A 111 -26.58 6.65 -20.20
N LYS A 112 -27.06 5.63 -20.91
CA LYS A 112 -27.53 4.37 -20.31
C LYS A 112 -26.37 3.58 -19.69
N HIS A 113 -26.10 3.85 -18.43
CA HIS A 113 -25.18 3.07 -17.61
C HIS A 113 -25.88 1.91 -16.89
N SER A 114 -25.19 0.78 -16.79
CA SER A 114 -25.62 -0.36 -15.99
C SER A 114 -25.22 -0.19 -14.53
N ASN A 115 -26.07 -0.71 -13.62
CA ASN A 115 -25.74 -0.82 -12.21
C ASN A 115 -24.45 -1.62 -12.02
N THR A 116 -23.59 -1.17 -11.11
CA THR A 116 -22.40 -1.90 -10.70
C THR A 116 -22.66 -2.60 -9.36
N LYS A 117 -21.83 -3.57 -9.00
CA LYS A 117 -21.88 -4.21 -7.68
C LYS A 117 -21.72 -3.22 -6.51
N MET A 118 -21.14 -2.04 -6.75
CA MET A 118 -20.86 -1.04 -5.73
C MET A 118 -21.87 0.12 -5.71
N ARG A 119 -22.53 0.43 -6.83
CA ARG A 119 -23.44 1.58 -6.93
C ARG A 119 -24.47 1.37 -8.05
N ALA A 120 -25.72 1.75 -7.77
CA ALA A 120 -26.74 1.91 -8.79
C ALA A 120 -26.40 3.08 -9.75
N ALA A 121 -26.59 2.86 -11.04
CA ALA A 121 -26.48 3.92 -12.03
C ALA A 121 -27.58 4.97 -11.78
N LEU A 122 -27.20 6.24 -11.89
CA LEU A 122 -28.19 7.32 -11.93
C LEU A 122 -29.04 7.17 -13.19
N THR A 123 -30.33 7.42 -13.08
CA THR A 123 -31.21 7.44 -14.26
C THR A 123 -30.80 8.56 -15.21
N VAL A 124 -31.12 8.43 -16.49
CA VAL A 124 -30.72 9.39 -17.54
C VAL A 124 -31.23 10.78 -17.21
N GLU A 125 -32.46 10.88 -16.70
CA GLU A 125 -33.09 12.14 -16.30
C GLU A 125 -32.31 12.84 -15.18
N LYS A 126 -31.84 12.07 -14.18
CA LYS A 126 -31.03 12.60 -13.08
C LYS A 126 -29.64 13.04 -13.55
N GLN A 127 -29.10 12.45 -14.62
CA GLN A 127 -27.81 12.84 -15.19
C GLN A 127 -27.94 14.10 -16.04
N VAL A 128 -28.95 14.17 -16.91
CA VAL A 128 -29.22 15.34 -17.76
C VAL A 128 -29.53 16.56 -16.89
N ALA A 129 -30.34 16.41 -15.84
CA ALA A 129 -30.67 17.52 -14.95
C ALA A 129 -29.50 18.05 -14.09
N LYS A 130 -28.41 17.29 -13.95
CA LYS A 130 -27.18 17.81 -13.31
C LYS A 130 -26.32 18.61 -14.28
N ALA A 131 -26.47 18.39 -15.58
CA ALA A 131 -25.68 19.02 -16.62
C ALA A 131 -26.32 20.31 -17.17
N LEU A 132 -27.63 20.48 -16.95
CA LEU A 132 -28.42 21.68 -17.26
C LEU A 132 -28.44 22.65 -16.07
#